data_AF-A0A9D6Z5Z2-F1
#
_entry.id   AF-A0A9D6Z5Z2-F1
#
_cell.length_a   1.000
_cell.length_b   1.000
_cell.length_c   1.000
_cell.angle_alpha   90.00
_cell.angle_beta   90.00
_cell.angle_gamma   90.00
#
_symmetry.space_group_name_H-M   'P 1'
#
loop_
_entity.id
_entity.type
_entity.pdbx_description
1 polymer ?
#
loop_
_entity_poly.entity_id
_entity_poly.type
_entity_poly.pdbx_seq_one_letter_code
_entity_poly.pdbx_strand_id
1 'polypeptide(L)' 'MERVDLPLSELTLAQKLDLMEAIWDDLAQHDKTLESPHWHEQVLEDREEALAAGKATVSAWEEAKDRIRKNVSCE' A
#
# COMPACT_ATOMS: atom_id res chain seq x y z
N MET A 1 12.21 -22.53 -4.51
CA MET A 1 11.11 -21.61 -4.84
C MET A 1 10.91 -21.71 -6.34
N GLU A 2 9.73 -22.16 -6.79
CA GLU A 2 9.42 -22.21 -8.21
C GLU A 2 9.28 -20.79 -8.75
N ARG A 3 9.84 -20.55 -9.94
CA ARG A 3 9.73 -19.28 -10.63
C ARG A 3 8.59 -19.40 -11.64
N VAL A 4 7.68 -18.43 -11.63
CA VAL A 4 6.66 -18.31 -12.67
C VAL A 4 7.26 -17.51 -13.82
N ASP A 5 7.42 -18.14 -14.98
CA ASP A 5 7.92 -17.48 -16.19
C ASP A 5 6.73 -16.98 -17.03
N LEU A 6 6.47 -15.67 -16.93
CA LEU A 6 5.48 -14.97 -17.75
C LEU A 6 6.18 -14.16 -18.85
N PRO A 7 5.63 -14.08 -20.08
CA PRO A 7 6.19 -13.27 -21.15
C PRO A 7 5.89 -11.77 -20.93
N LEU A 8 6.38 -11.20 -19.83
CA LEU A 8 6.10 -9.82 -19.40
C LEU A 8 6.54 -8.78 -20.44
N SER A 9 7.53 -9.08 -21.28
CA SER A 9 7.96 -8.20 -22.36
C SER A 9 6.90 -7.99 -23.43
N GLU A 10 5.97 -8.93 -23.60
CA GLU A 10 4.90 -8.87 -24.61
C GLU A 10 3.67 -8.08 -24.13
N LEU A 11 3.58 -7.85 -22.82
CA LEU A 11 2.47 -7.11 -22.21
C LEU A 11 2.69 -5.60 -22.34
N THR A 12 1.61 -4.91 -22.74
CA THR A 12 1.52 -3.44 -22.62
C THR A 12 1.56 -3.02 -21.14
N LEU A 13 1.84 -1.73 -20.88
CA LEU A 13 1.80 -1.20 -19.52
C LEU A 13 0.45 -1.44 -18.84
N ALA A 14 -0.66 -1.21 -19.55
CA ALA A 14 -2.00 -1.43 -19.01
C ALA A 14 -2.22 -2.90 -18.59
N GLN A 15 -1.81 -3.85 -19.43
CA GLN A 15 -1.90 -5.28 -19.11
C GLN A 15 -1.01 -5.70 -17.94
N LYS A 16 0.15 -5.05 -17.77
CA LYS A 16 1.00 -5.29 -16.59
C LYS A 16 0.35 -4.81 -15.31
N LEU A 17 -0.27 -3.62 -15.34
CA LEU A 17 -0.98 -3.07 -14.19
C LEU A 17 -2.19 -3.92 -13.83
N ASP A 18 -2.99 -4.33 -14.82
CA ASP A 18 -4.12 -5.25 -14.64
C ASP A 18 -3.69 -6.60 -14.06
N LEU A 19 -2.59 -7.17 -14.57
CA LEU A 19 -1.99 -8.39 -14.00
C LEU A 19 -1.54 -8.19 -12.54
N MET A 20 -0.91 -7.06 -12.23
CA MET A 20 -0.52 -6.74 -10.86
C MET A 20 -1.73 -6.63 -9.93
N GLU A 21 -2.82 -5.99 -10.37
CA GLU A 21 -4.07 -5.87 -9.62
C GLU A 21 -4.70 -7.25 -9.38
N ALA A 22 -4.79 -8.09 -10.42
CA ALA A 22 -5.34 -9.44 -10.28
C ALA A 22 -4.54 -10.31 -9.31
N ILE A 23 -3.20 -10.22 -9.34
CA ILE A 23 -2.33 -10.91 -8.36
C ILE A 23 -2.60 -10.37 -6.96
N TRP A 24 -2.69 -9.05 -6.81
CA TRP A 24 -2.91 -8.42 -5.51
C TRP A 24 -4.27 -8.80 -4.91
N ASP A 25 -5.32 -8.83 -5.72
CA ASP A 25 -6.67 -9.24 -5.31
C ASP A 25 -6.72 -10.71 -4.86
N ASP A 26 -6.02 -11.61 -5.55
CA ASP A 26 -5.93 -13.03 -5.16
C ASP A 26 -5.18 -13.20 -3.83
N LEU A 27 -4.07 -12.49 -3.65
CA LEU A 27 -3.31 -12.50 -2.40
C LEU A 27 -4.13 -11.95 -1.23
N ALA A 28 -4.89 -10.88 -1.45
CA ALA A 28 -5.72 -10.26 -0.42
C ALA A 28 -6.83 -11.19 0.10
N GLN A 29 -7.33 -12.12 -0.73
CA GLN A 29 -8.33 -13.11 -0.31
C GLN A 29 -7.78 -14.14 0.69
N HIS A 30 -6.46 -14.32 0.73
CA HIS A 30 -5.78 -15.28 1.58
C HIS A 30 -5.02 -14.63 2.75
N ASP A 31 -5.43 -13.42 3.17
CA ASP A 31 -4.90 -12.59 4.28
C ASP A 31 -4.46 -13.42 5.51
N LYS A 32 -5.22 -14.46 5.87
CA LYS A 32 -5.00 -15.26 7.08
C LYS A 32 -3.75 -16.14 7.04
N THR A 33 -3.09 -16.26 5.90
CA THR A 33 -1.87 -17.07 5.76
C THR A 33 -0.59 -16.29 6.02
N LEU A 34 -0.66 -14.95 6.06
CA LEU A 34 0.49 -14.09 6.28
C LEU A 34 0.34 -13.31 7.59
N GLU A 35 1.00 -13.77 8.64
CA GLU A 35 1.08 -13.02 9.88
C GLU A 35 1.84 -11.70 9.64
N SER A 36 1.21 -10.58 10.02
CA SER A 36 1.90 -9.30 10.01
C SER A 36 3.10 -9.35 10.97
N PRO A 37 4.26 -8.79 10.60
CA PRO A 37 5.39 -8.68 11.51
C PRO A 37 4.99 -7.98 12.81
N HIS A 38 5.49 -8.46 13.96
CA HIS A 38 5.17 -7.88 15.28
C HIS A 38 5.41 -6.36 15.38
N TRP A 39 6.38 -5.82 14.63
CA TRP A 39 6.65 -4.38 14.65
C TRP A 39 5.52 -3.55 14.03
N HIS A 40 4.64 -4.14 13.20
CA HIS A 40 3.48 -3.44 12.65
C HIS A 40 2.53 -2.99 13.77
N GLU A 41 2.27 -3.86 14.75
CA GLU A 41 1.40 -3.58 15.89
C GLU A 41 1.94 -2.39 16.69
N GLN A 42 3.22 -2.43 17.06
CA GLN A 42 3.88 -1.35 17.79
C GLN A 42 3.77 0.00 17.07
N VAL A 43 3.94 0.01 15.74
CA VAL A 43 3.81 1.23 14.94
C VAL A 43 2.37 1.76 14.91
N LEU A 44 1.37 0.87 14.97
CA LEU A 44 -0.04 1.29 15.05
C LEU A 44 -0.36 1.86 16.43
N GLU A 45 0.06 1.19 17.50
CA GLU A 45 -0.09 1.65 18.89
C GLU A 45 0.53 3.05 19.07
N ASP A 46 1.79 3.24 18.65
CA ASP A 46 2.48 4.54 18.71
C ASP A 46 1.70 5.65 17.99
N ARG A 47 1.08 5.34 16.85
CA ARG A 47 0.29 6.31 16.06
C ARG A 47 -1.04 6.62 16.72
N GLU A 48 -1.70 5.64 17.32
CA GLU A 48 -2.94 5.83 18.07
C GLU A 48 -2.70 6.68 19.31
N GLU A 49 -1.63 6.41 20.06
CA GLU A 49 -1.23 7.23 21.22
C GLU A 49 -0.89 8.66 20.82
N ALA A 50 -0.14 8.84 19.72
CA ALA A 50 0.17 10.17 19.20
C ALA A 50 -1.09 10.95 18.80
N LEU A 51 -2.08 10.28 18.20
CA LEU A 51 -3.35 10.88 17.84
C LEU A 51 -4.14 11.28 19.10
N ALA A 52 -4.25 10.38 20.08
CA ALA A 52 -4.93 10.65 21.35
C ALA A 52 -4.27 11.79 22.14
N ALA A 53 -2.94 11.90 22.07
CA ALA A 53 -2.17 12.97 22.68
C ALA A 53 -2.19 14.30 21.88
N GLY A 54 -2.86 14.36 20.73
CA GLY A 54 -2.92 15.54 19.87
C GLY A 54 -1.60 15.85 19.15
N LYS A 55 -0.66 14.90 19.10
CA LYS A 55 0.63 15.01 18.39
C LYS A 55 0.54 14.59 16.93
N ALA A 56 -0.53 13.91 16.54
CA ALA A 56 -0.87 13.59 15.16
C ALA A 56 -2.24 14.17 14.79
N THR A 57 -2.46 14.46 13.51
CA THR A 57 -3.73 14.95 12.97
C THR A 57 -4.24 14.04 11.88
N VAL A 58 -5.57 13.96 11.78
CA VAL A 58 -6.25 13.31 10.66
C VAL A 58 -6.56 14.36 9.60
N SER A 59 -6.52 13.96 8.33
CA SER A 59 -6.97 14.79 7.20
C SER A 59 -7.91 13.99 6.33
N ALA A 60 -8.86 14.66 5.68
CA ALA A 60 -9.70 13.99 4.70
C ALA A 60 -8.82 13.40 3.57
N TRP A 61 -9.28 12.30 2.98
CA TRP A 61 -8.47 11.59 1.97
C TRP A 61 -8.12 12.47 0.77
N GLU A 62 -9.06 13.29 0.30
CA GLU A 62 -8.81 14.23 -0.80
C GLU A 62 -7.79 15.31 -0.43
N GLU A 63 -7.82 15.84 0.80
CA GLU A 63 -6.82 16.79 1.29
C GLU A 63 -5.42 16.17 1.38
N ALA A 64 -5.34 14.90 1.79
CA ALA A 64 -4.10 14.15 1.83
C ALA A 64 -3.51 13.97 0.42
N LYS A 65 -4.34 13.57 -0.56
CA LYS A 65 -3.92 13.46 -1.96
C LYS A 65 -3.40 14.78 -2.50
N ASP A 66 -4.10 15.88 -2.26
CA ASP A 66 -3.70 17.20 -2.74
C ASP A 66 -2.37 17.65 -2.13
N ARG A 67 -2.16 17.40 -0.84
CA ARG A 67 -0.88 17.65 -0.17
C ARG A 67 0.25 16.81 -0.77
N ILE A 68 0.02 15.52 -1.01
CA ILE A 68 1.02 14.63 -1.61
C ILE A 68 1.37 15.10 -3.02
N ARG A 69 0.38 15.38 -3.88
CA ARG A 69 0.60 15.90 -5.24
C ARG A 69 1.44 17.17 -5.24
N LYS A 70 1.14 18.13 -4.35
CA LYS A 70 1.93 19.37 -4.21
C LYS A 70 3.39 19.11 -3.81
N ASN A 71 3.64 18.09 -3.00
CA ASN A 71 4.98 17.79 -2.49
C ASN A 71 5.80 16.88 -3.40
N VAL A 72 5.16 16.09 -4.27
CA VAL A 72 5.83 15.13 -5.18
C VAL A 72 5.94 15.64 -6.61
N SER A 73 5.11 16.59 -7.02
CA SER A 73 5.27 17.28 -8.28
C SER A 73 6.42 18.28 -8.16
N CYS A 74 7.61 17.91 -8.62
CA CYS A 74 8.64 18.87 -8.97
C CYS A 74 8.13 19.68 -10.18
N GLU A 75 7.98 21.00 -10.00
CA GLU A 75 8.23 21.97 -11.08
C GLU A 75 9.70 22.39 -11.03
#